data_AF-A0A9E5WQ81-F1
#
_entry.id   AF-A0A9E5WQ81-F1
#
_cell.length_a   1.000
_cell.length_b   1.000
_cell.length_c   1.000
_cell.angle_alpha   90.00
_cell.angle_beta   90.00
_cell.angle_gamma   90.00
#
_symmetry.space_group_name_H-M   'P 1'
#
loop_
_entity.id
_entity.type
_entity.pdbx_description
1 polymer ?
#
loop_
_entity_poly.entity_id
_entity_poly.type
_entity_poly.pdbx_seq_one_letter_code
_entity_poly.pdbx_strand_id
1 'polypeptide(L)'
;MMLPRPVCIEFGERDGITTPAWTAYAWKQVEAIRDHLGQTDRIELAHYDGVHEVHGVETFDFLDRFLRPERPVGRDGRPLVAHVLDNRPETRITGRFWIPAGAREFRGLALRVSRVGRPGPLQVRFGSRPDRDDIGRATLAPEKVSTNRDEWRVVRIEPQSVRSGQLVWFEIACGNGRAPADHYLVYGPKPLGGRHWGPRFGLSYRVRTDRPQDR
;
A
#
# COMPACT_ATOMS: atom_id res chain seq x y z
N MET A 1 -10.40 -6.01 27.65
CA MET A 1 -10.22 -7.12 26.69
C MET A 1 -10.33 -6.59 25.26
N MET A 2 -9.31 -6.79 24.41
CA MET A 2 -9.27 -6.25 23.04
C MET A 2 -9.95 -7.18 22.02
N LEU A 3 -9.72 -8.49 22.11
CA LEU A 3 -10.38 -9.47 21.24
C LEU A 3 -11.91 -9.52 21.47
N PRO A 4 -12.74 -9.71 20.42
CA PRO A 4 -12.42 -9.92 19.00
C PRO A 4 -12.34 -8.62 18.17
N ARG A 5 -12.16 -7.47 18.81
CA ARG A 5 -12.08 -6.18 18.09
C ARG A 5 -10.76 -6.11 17.31
N PRO A 6 -10.74 -5.48 16.13
CA PRO A 6 -9.51 -5.26 15.38
C PRO A 6 -8.49 -4.47 16.19
N VAL A 7 -7.20 -4.82 16.06
CA VAL A 7 -6.08 -4.15 16.72
C VAL A 7 -4.96 -3.86 15.70
N CYS A 8 -4.47 -2.64 15.67
CA CYS A 8 -3.26 -2.27 14.94
C CYS A 8 -2.21 -1.81 15.96
N ILE A 9 -1.03 -2.42 15.92
CA ILE A 9 0.12 -2.08 16.75
C ILE A 9 1.15 -1.45 15.83
N GLU A 10 1.71 -0.32 16.22
CA GLU A 10 2.67 0.42 15.42
C GLU A 10 4.05 0.36 16.07
N PHE A 11 5.10 0.16 15.26
CA PHE A 11 6.47 0.03 15.74
C PHE A 11 7.47 0.67 14.76
N GLY A 12 8.32 1.56 15.27
CA GLY A 12 9.45 2.13 14.55
C GLY A 12 10.76 1.40 14.91
N GLU A 13 11.48 0.90 13.90
CA GLU A 13 12.71 0.09 14.07
C GLU A 13 13.82 0.80 14.87
N ARG A 14 13.87 2.13 14.81
CA ARG A 14 14.87 2.98 15.49
C ARG A 14 14.28 3.74 16.69
N ASP A 15 13.14 3.29 17.21
CA ASP A 15 12.60 3.81 18.46
C ASP A 15 13.65 3.56 19.57
N GLY A 16 13.98 4.61 20.33
CA GLY A 16 14.94 4.51 21.43
C GLY A 16 14.33 3.97 22.73
N ILE A 17 13.00 3.87 22.80
CA ILE A 17 12.25 3.42 23.99
C ILE A 17 12.00 1.91 23.97
N THR A 18 11.66 1.36 22.81
CA THR A 18 11.47 -0.09 22.60
C THR A 18 12.54 -0.63 21.66
N THR A 19 12.88 -1.91 21.76
CA THR A 19 13.89 -2.53 20.88
C THR A 19 13.24 -3.48 19.88
N PRO A 20 13.83 -3.68 18.68
CA PRO A 20 13.37 -4.70 17.74
C PRO A 20 13.23 -6.09 18.39
N ALA A 21 14.15 -6.45 19.29
CA ALA A 21 14.11 -7.72 20.01
C ALA A 21 12.90 -7.83 20.96
N TRP A 22 12.59 -6.77 21.71
CA TRP A 22 11.43 -6.75 22.61
C TRP A 22 10.12 -6.79 21.85
N THR A 23 10.01 -5.99 20.78
CA THR A 23 8.83 -5.99 19.92
C THR A 23 8.64 -7.35 19.27
N ALA A 24 9.69 -7.98 18.73
CA ALA A 24 9.60 -9.31 18.14
C ALA A 24 9.13 -10.38 19.15
N TYR A 25 9.63 -10.34 20.39
CA TYR A 25 9.21 -11.25 21.46
C TYR A 25 7.73 -11.08 21.82
N ALA A 26 7.27 -9.84 22.01
CA ALA A 26 5.87 -9.55 22.32
C ALA A 26 4.96 -9.90 21.13
N TRP A 27 5.37 -9.54 19.92
CA TRP A 27 4.63 -9.82 18.69
C TRP A 27 4.42 -11.32 18.50
N LYS A 28 5.45 -12.15 18.71
CA LYS A 28 5.32 -13.62 18.62
C LYS A 28 4.20 -14.19 19.52
N GLN A 29 4.00 -13.63 20.71
CA GLN A 29 2.91 -14.05 21.60
C GLN A 29 1.54 -13.59 21.08
N VAL A 30 1.46 -12.36 20.56
CA VAL A 30 0.25 -11.84 19.92
C VAL A 30 -0.10 -12.65 18.67
N GLU A 31 0.86 -12.99 17.82
CA GLU A 31 0.68 -13.82 16.63
C GLU A 31 0.17 -15.21 16.98
N ALA A 32 0.71 -15.85 18.01
CA ALA A 32 0.23 -17.16 18.44
C ALA A 32 -1.26 -17.14 18.79
N ILE A 33 -1.72 -16.12 19.53
CA ILE A 33 -3.14 -15.96 19.88
C ILE A 33 -3.97 -15.57 18.65
N ARG A 34 -3.48 -14.62 17.84
CA ARG A 34 -4.12 -14.17 16.60
C ARG A 34 -4.41 -15.34 15.67
N ASP A 35 -3.40 -16.17 15.42
CA ASP A 35 -3.44 -17.27 14.48
C ASP A 35 -4.33 -18.40 15.01
N HIS A 36 -4.20 -18.74 16.30
CA HIS A 36 -5.06 -19.73 16.95
C HIS A 36 -6.55 -19.39 16.86
N LEU A 37 -6.89 -18.10 16.95
CA LEU A 37 -8.27 -17.61 16.88
C LEU A 37 -8.73 -17.22 15.46
N GLY A 38 -7.89 -17.45 14.44
CA GLY A 38 -8.21 -17.11 13.06
C GLY A 38 -8.42 -15.60 12.81
N GLN A 39 -7.72 -14.73 13.55
CA GLN A 39 -7.86 -13.27 13.50
C GLN A 39 -6.73 -12.60 12.69
N THR A 40 -6.10 -13.32 11.76
CA THR A 40 -4.95 -12.86 10.97
C THR A 40 -5.24 -11.61 10.14
N ASP A 41 -6.51 -11.40 9.79
CA ASP A 41 -6.95 -10.25 9.05
C ASP A 41 -7.34 -9.06 9.93
N ARG A 42 -7.39 -9.19 11.27
CA ARG A 42 -7.84 -8.13 12.20
C ARG A 42 -6.75 -7.60 13.12
N ILE A 43 -5.63 -8.31 13.26
CA ILE A 43 -4.53 -7.92 14.15
C ILE A 43 -3.28 -7.69 13.31
N GLU A 44 -2.85 -6.44 13.23
CA GLU A 44 -1.74 -6.02 12.37
C GLU A 44 -0.60 -5.36 13.15
N LEU A 45 0.62 -5.61 12.68
CA LEU A 45 1.81 -4.86 13.06
C LEU A 45 2.17 -3.90 11.92
N ALA A 46 1.97 -2.61 12.15
CA ALA A 46 2.47 -1.52 11.32
C ALA A 46 3.94 -1.24 11.68
N HIS A 47 4.84 -2.06 11.12
CA HIS A 47 6.28 -1.92 11.31
C HIS A 47 6.90 -1.06 10.19
N TYR A 48 7.56 0.03 10.58
CA TYR A 48 8.28 0.95 9.70
C TYR A 48 9.72 1.23 10.18
N ASP A 49 10.59 1.64 9.25
CA ASP A 49 11.91 2.17 9.60
C ASP A 49 11.76 3.63 10.01
N GLY A 50 11.83 3.90 11.31
CA GLY A 50 11.70 5.24 11.86
C GLY A 50 12.02 5.33 13.35
N VAL A 51 12.03 6.54 13.88
CA VAL A 51 12.36 6.84 15.28
C VAL A 51 11.11 6.79 16.16
N HIS A 52 11.21 7.27 17.40
CA HIS A 52 10.05 7.40 18.29
C HIS A 52 9.06 8.45 17.76
N GLU A 53 8.03 8.00 17.04
CA GLU A 53 7.00 8.86 16.45
C GLU A 53 5.67 8.12 16.19
N VAL A 54 4.64 8.89 15.85
CA VAL A 54 3.42 8.37 15.24
C VAL A 54 3.56 8.52 13.72
N HIS A 55 3.83 7.42 13.01
CA HIS A 55 3.98 7.39 11.55
C HIS A 55 2.61 7.45 10.87
N GLY A 56 1.66 6.64 11.33
CA GLY A 56 0.24 6.73 10.99
C GLY A 56 -0.16 6.26 9.58
N VAL A 57 0.77 5.87 8.71
CA VAL A 57 0.46 5.52 7.31
C VAL A 57 -0.41 4.25 7.19
N GLU A 58 0.04 3.13 7.77
CA GLU A 58 -0.72 1.87 7.81
C GLU A 58 -1.94 1.97 8.74
N THR A 59 -1.84 2.78 9.80
CA THR A 59 -2.91 2.98 10.77
C THR A 59 -4.16 3.58 10.11
N PHE A 60 -4.02 4.55 9.19
CA PHE A 60 -5.18 5.08 8.47
C PHE A 60 -5.83 4.06 7.52
N ASP A 61 -5.04 3.21 6.85
CA ASP A 61 -5.59 2.09 6.06
C ASP A 61 -6.44 1.15 6.93
N PHE A 62 -5.90 0.82 8.10
CA PHE A 62 -6.54 -0.05 9.08
C PHE A 62 -7.85 0.56 9.59
N LEU A 63 -7.84 1.84 9.96
CA LEU A 63 -9.02 2.56 10.43
C LEU A 63 -10.09 2.67 9.34
N ASP A 64 -9.72 3.04 8.11
CA ASP A 64 -10.69 3.15 7.01
C ASP A 64 -11.31 1.77 6.70
N ARG A 65 -10.53 0.68 6.77
CA ARG A 65 -11.04 -0.69 6.59
C ARG A 65 -12.09 -1.09 7.64
N PHE A 66 -11.84 -0.81 8.91
CA PHE A 66 -12.66 -1.34 10.01
C PHE A 66 -13.73 -0.37 10.54
N LEU A 67 -13.54 0.94 10.35
CA LEU A 67 -14.42 1.98 10.86
C LEU A 67 -15.15 2.75 9.76
N ARG A 68 -14.72 2.64 8.49
CA ARG A 68 -15.32 3.34 7.34
C ARG A 68 -15.53 2.44 6.11
N PRO A 69 -16.24 1.31 6.24
CA PRO A 69 -16.43 0.33 5.16
C PRO A 69 -17.14 0.90 3.90
N GLU A 70 -17.82 2.04 4.05
CA GLU A 70 -18.43 2.81 2.97
C GLU A 70 -17.42 3.47 2.03
N ARG A 71 -16.14 3.58 2.44
CA ARG A 71 -15.06 4.13 1.61
C ARG A 71 -14.29 3.00 0.91
N PRO A 72 -13.64 3.30 -0.24
CA PRO A 72 -12.65 2.41 -0.81
C PRO A 72 -11.49 2.22 0.17
N VAL A 73 -10.97 0.99 0.27
CA VAL A 73 -9.72 0.72 0.98
C VAL A 73 -8.59 1.45 0.23
N GLY A 74 -7.79 2.24 0.93
CA GLY A 74 -6.77 3.07 0.30
C GLY A 74 -6.19 4.19 1.16
N ARG A 75 -5.24 4.92 0.58
CA ARG A 75 -4.48 6.02 1.21
C ARG A 75 -4.75 7.34 0.53
N ASP A 76 -5.74 8.06 1.05
CA ASP A 76 -6.17 9.37 0.53
C ASP A 76 -5.59 10.57 1.31
N GLY A 77 -4.74 10.31 2.31
CA GLY A 77 -4.23 11.32 3.23
C GLY A 77 -3.47 12.48 2.57
N ARG A 78 -3.54 13.66 3.19
CA ARG A 78 -2.81 14.88 2.79
C ARG A 78 -2.08 15.47 4.00
N PRO A 79 -0.99 16.25 3.81
CA PRO A 79 -0.35 16.61 2.53
C PRO A 79 0.33 15.41 1.85
N LEU A 80 0.69 15.57 0.57
CA LEU A 80 1.34 14.51 -0.21
C LEU A 80 2.85 14.75 -0.31
N VAL A 81 3.60 13.65 -0.37
CA VAL A 81 4.99 13.59 -0.82
C VAL A 81 5.07 12.82 -2.14
N ALA A 82 6.06 13.15 -2.97
CA ALA A 82 6.29 12.51 -4.25
C ALA A 82 7.51 11.58 -4.19
N HIS A 83 7.41 10.46 -4.88
CA HIS A 83 8.49 9.50 -5.11
C HIS A 83 8.79 9.43 -6.60
N VAL A 84 10.07 9.51 -6.95
CA VAL A 84 10.54 9.33 -8.32
C VAL A 84 10.56 7.85 -8.62
N LEU A 85 9.75 7.43 -9.61
CA LEU A 85 9.71 6.08 -10.13
C LEU A 85 10.22 6.09 -11.57
N ASP A 86 11.37 5.47 -11.81
CA ASP A 86 11.97 5.29 -13.13
C ASP A 86 12.34 3.82 -13.38
N ASN A 87 13.12 3.52 -14.42
CA ASN A 87 13.42 2.12 -14.77
C ASN A 87 14.38 1.41 -13.81
N ARG A 88 14.91 2.10 -12.80
CA ARG A 88 15.89 1.54 -11.87
C ARG A 88 15.21 0.71 -10.78
N PRO A 89 15.73 -0.49 -10.43
CA PRO A 89 15.14 -1.37 -9.43
C PRO A 89 14.93 -0.72 -8.06
N GLU A 90 15.84 0.14 -7.63
CA GLU A 90 15.76 0.82 -6.33
C GLU A 90 14.61 1.83 -6.23
N THR A 91 14.02 2.23 -7.36
CA THR A 91 12.87 3.15 -7.37
C THR A 91 11.53 2.44 -7.34
N ARG A 92 11.50 1.10 -7.47
CA ARG A 92 10.27 0.33 -7.46
C ARG A 92 9.55 0.46 -6.12
N ILE A 93 8.23 0.51 -6.18
CA ILE A 93 7.38 0.58 -4.99
C ILE A 93 6.75 -0.79 -4.79
N THR A 94 6.90 -1.36 -3.60
CA THR A 94 6.20 -2.58 -3.21
C THR A 94 5.29 -2.29 -2.02
N GLY A 95 4.21 -3.05 -1.91
CA GLY A 95 3.28 -2.91 -0.80
C GLY A 95 2.26 -4.03 -0.77
N ARG A 96 1.32 -3.88 0.15
CA ARG A 96 0.20 -4.81 0.34
C ARG A 96 -1.07 -4.03 0.68
N PHE A 97 -2.22 -4.60 0.35
CA PHE A 97 -3.53 -4.10 0.78
C PHE A 97 -4.47 -5.27 1.04
N TRP A 98 -5.54 -5.00 1.76
CA TRP A 98 -6.60 -5.97 2.01
C TRP A 98 -7.72 -5.82 1.00
N ILE A 99 -8.24 -6.95 0.52
CA ILE A 99 -9.51 -6.97 -0.19
C ILE A 99 -10.62 -6.57 0.78
N PRO A 100 -11.40 -5.53 0.46
CA PRO A 100 -12.39 -5.01 1.37
C PRO A 100 -13.51 -6.03 1.64
N ALA A 101 -14.18 -5.86 2.79
CA ALA A 101 -15.34 -6.66 3.14
C ALA A 101 -16.44 -6.54 2.09
N GLY A 102 -16.98 -7.70 1.69
CA GLY A 102 -18.06 -7.80 0.70
C GLY A 102 -17.63 -7.80 -0.77
N ALA A 103 -16.34 -7.56 -1.08
CA ALA A 103 -15.83 -7.71 -2.44
C ALA A 103 -15.68 -9.18 -2.82
N ARG A 104 -15.99 -9.49 -4.07
CA ARG A 104 -15.86 -10.83 -4.68
C ARG A 104 -14.89 -10.82 -5.85
N GLU A 105 -14.70 -9.66 -6.48
CA GLU A 105 -13.78 -9.48 -7.60
C GLU A 105 -12.81 -8.33 -7.33
N PHE A 106 -11.54 -8.56 -7.63
CA PHE A 106 -10.52 -7.53 -7.71
C PHE A 106 -10.35 -7.10 -9.17
N ARG A 107 -10.37 -5.79 -9.42
CA ARG A 107 -10.37 -5.21 -10.78
C ARG A 107 -9.15 -4.31 -11.05
N GLY A 108 -8.29 -4.16 -10.05
CA GLY A 108 -7.07 -3.35 -10.13
C GLY A 108 -7.04 -2.25 -9.07
N LEU A 109 -6.24 -1.22 -9.33
CA LEU A 109 -5.88 -0.23 -8.32
C LEU A 109 -5.90 1.17 -8.95
N ALA A 110 -6.43 2.16 -8.24
CA ALA A 110 -6.20 3.55 -8.59
C ALA A 110 -4.95 4.05 -7.88
N LEU A 111 -4.08 4.73 -8.62
CA LEU A 111 -2.84 5.32 -8.15
C LEU A 111 -2.89 6.83 -8.30
N ARG A 112 -2.28 7.55 -7.38
CA ARG A 112 -2.05 8.97 -7.56
C ARG A 112 -0.69 9.17 -8.21
N VAL A 113 -0.67 9.65 -9.47
CA VAL A 113 0.53 9.64 -10.30
C VAL A 113 0.53 10.77 -11.33
N SER A 114 1.71 11.27 -11.66
CA SER A 114 2.00 12.14 -12.80
C SER A 114 3.29 11.68 -13.49
N ARG A 115 3.68 12.28 -14.62
CA ARG A 115 4.91 11.92 -15.35
C ARG A 115 5.72 13.12 -15.78
N VAL A 116 7.04 13.00 -15.80
CA VAL A 116 7.94 13.94 -16.48
C VAL A 116 8.43 13.26 -17.76
N GLY A 117 8.43 13.99 -18.87
CA GLY A 117 8.85 13.47 -20.18
C GLY A 117 7.94 12.36 -20.70
N ARG A 118 8.52 11.38 -21.38
CA ARG A 118 7.86 10.22 -22.01
C ARG A 118 8.46 8.92 -21.48
N PRO A 119 8.23 8.57 -20.19
CA PRO A 119 8.66 7.29 -19.65
C PRO A 119 7.96 6.14 -20.40
N GLY A 120 8.52 4.93 -20.27
CA GLY A 120 7.83 3.71 -20.69
C GLY A 120 6.58 3.46 -19.85
N PRO A 121 5.77 2.43 -20.17
CA PRO A 121 4.53 2.14 -19.45
C PRO A 121 4.75 1.96 -17.94
N LEU A 122 3.82 2.48 -17.14
CA LEU A 122 3.73 2.16 -15.72
C LEU A 122 3.21 0.73 -15.59
N GLN A 123 3.98 -0.13 -14.92
CA GLN A 123 3.69 -1.55 -14.78
C GLN A 123 3.31 -1.84 -13.33
N VAL A 124 2.23 -2.60 -13.13
CA VAL A 124 1.79 -3.04 -11.80
C VAL A 124 1.55 -4.54 -11.82
N ARG A 125 2.11 -5.22 -10.83
CA ARG A 125 1.96 -6.66 -10.61
C ARG A 125 1.21 -6.88 -9.30
N PHE A 126 0.31 -7.86 -9.27
CA PHE A 126 -0.49 -8.22 -8.10
C PHE A 126 -0.36 -9.71 -7.81
N GLY A 127 -0.03 -10.09 -6.57
CA GLY A 127 0.18 -11.48 -6.18
C GLY A 127 -0.34 -11.84 -4.80
N SER A 128 -0.49 -13.14 -4.56
CA SER A 128 -0.87 -13.70 -3.25
C SER A 128 0.23 -13.60 -2.20
N ARG A 129 1.48 -13.39 -2.64
CA ARG A 129 2.67 -13.20 -1.81
C ARG A 129 3.70 -12.31 -2.54
N PRO A 130 4.75 -11.82 -1.87
CA PRO A 130 5.82 -11.08 -2.53
C PRO A 130 6.36 -11.82 -3.76
N ASP A 131 6.73 -11.05 -4.78
CA ASP A 131 7.32 -11.50 -6.06
C ASP A 131 6.45 -12.39 -6.96
N ARG A 132 5.20 -12.64 -6.58
CA ARG A 132 4.20 -13.32 -7.41
C ARG A 132 3.30 -12.33 -8.13
N ASP A 133 2.72 -12.78 -9.24
CA ASP A 133 1.75 -12.03 -10.05
C ASP A 133 0.54 -12.88 -10.47
N ASP A 134 0.24 -13.88 -9.65
CA ASP A 134 -0.85 -14.84 -9.81
C ASP A 134 -2.25 -14.23 -9.69
N ILE A 135 -2.37 -13.00 -9.19
CA ILE A 135 -3.63 -12.25 -9.16
C ILE A 135 -3.79 -11.42 -10.43
N GLY A 136 -2.70 -10.87 -10.98
CA GLY A 136 -2.74 -10.21 -12.27
C GLY A 136 -1.60 -9.23 -12.53
N ARG A 137 -1.54 -8.76 -13.78
CA ARG A 137 -0.63 -7.70 -14.23
C ARG A 137 -1.41 -6.62 -14.97
N ALA A 138 -1.04 -5.36 -14.75
CA ALA A 138 -1.61 -4.22 -15.42
C ALA A 138 -0.51 -3.32 -15.98
N THR A 139 -0.80 -2.66 -17.10
CA THR A 139 0.06 -1.62 -17.65
C THR A 139 -0.76 -0.37 -17.94
N LEU A 140 -0.23 0.80 -17.59
CA LEU A 140 -0.80 2.09 -17.93
C LEU A 140 0.15 2.83 -18.88
N ALA A 141 -0.34 3.08 -20.09
CA ALA A 141 0.40 3.81 -21.11
C ALA A 141 0.70 5.25 -20.62
N PRO A 142 1.91 5.79 -20.87
CA PRO A 142 2.31 7.11 -20.37
C PRO A 142 1.40 8.24 -20.86
N GLU A 143 0.78 8.11 -22.03
CA GLU A 143 -0.16 9.09 -22.59
C GLU A 143 -1.42 9.24 -21.74
N LYS A 144 -1.77 8.21 -20.97
CA LYS A 144 -2.91 8.24 -20.03
C LYS A 144 -2.55 8.88 -18.69
N VAL A 145 -1.30 9.32 -18.50
CA VAL A 145 -0.80 9.98 -17.29
C VAL A 145 -0.50 11.45 -17.60
N SER A 146 -0.98 12.33 -16.74
CA SER A 146 -0.78 13.79 -16.80
C SER A 146 0.68 14.16 -16.51
N THR A 147 1.17 15.24 -17.12
CA THR A 147 2.58 15.65 -16.95
C THR A 147 2.88 16.39 -15.65
N ASN A 148 1.92 17.12 -15.07
CA ASN A 148 2.18 18.01 -13.93
C ASN A 148 1.03 18.06 -12.91
N ARG A 149 0.20 17.03 -12.85
CA ARG A 149 -0.96 16.98 -11.94
C ARG A 149 -1.04 15.63 -11.25
N ASP A 150 -1.10 15.63 -9.93
CA ASP A 150 -1.27 14.45 -9.10
C ASP A 150 -2.71 13.90 -9.23
N GLU A 151 -2.96 13.16 -10.29
CA GLU A 151 -4.29 12.66 -10.63
C GLU A 151 -4.43 11.18 -10.30
N TRP A 152 -5.66 10.78 -9.96
CA TRP A 152 -6.00 9.37 -9.82
C TRP A 152 -6.04 8.70 -11.20
N ARG A 153 -5.22 7.68 -11.40
CA ARG A 153 -5.20 6.84 -12.60
C ARG A 153 -5.41 5.39 -12.23
N VAL A 154 -6.35 4.75 -12.91
CA VAL A 154 -6.70 3.36 -12.67
C VAL A 154 -5.81 2.46 -13.53
N VAL A 155 -5.06 1.59 -12.88
CA VAL A 155 -4.43 0.41 -13.49
C VAL A 155 -5.41 -0.75 -13.36
N ARG A 156 -5.97 -1.21 -14.49
CA ARG A 156 -6.97 -2.29 -14.52
C ARG A 156 -6.31 -3.62 -14.83
N ILE A 157 -6.82 -4.67 -14.18
CA ILE A 157 -6.60 -6.06 -14.56
C ILE A 157 -7.93 -6.66 -15.02
N GLU A 158 -7.87 -7.83 -15.64
CA GLU A 158 -9.07 -8.65 -15.80
C GLU A 158 -9.67 -8.97 -14.41
N PRO A 159 -11.01 -8.91 -14.24
CA PRO A 159 -11.64 -9.20 -12.96
C PRO A 159 -11.19 -10.57 -12.43
N GLN A 160 -10.59 -10.56 -11.23
CA GLN A 160 -10.07 -11.75 -10.58
C GLN A 160 -10.86 -12.07 -9.33
N SER A 161 -11.31 -13.32 -9.20
CA SER A 161 -11.99 -13.81 -8.00
C SER A 161 -11.10 -13.70 -6.76
N VAL A 162 -11.61 -13.09 -5.70
CA VAL A 162 -10.90 -12.88 -4.45
C VAL A 162 -11.80 -13.13 -3.25
N ARG A 163 -11.20 -13.32 -2.07
CA ARG A 163 -11.94 -13.46 -0.81
C ARG A 163 -11.91 -12.12 -0.06
N SER A 164 -13.04 -11.76 0.56
CA SER A 164 -13.08 -10.68 1.55
C SER A 164 -12.01 -10.91 2.63
N GLY A 165 -11.23 -9.87 2.95
CA GLY A 165 -10.13 -9.98 3.92
C GLY A 165 -8.92 -10.75 3.39
N GLN A 166 -8.83 -11.05 2.10
CA GLN A 166 -7.61 -11.56 1.48
C GLN A 166 -6.55 -10.46 1.41
N LEU A 167 -5.31 -10.79 1.78
CA LEU A 167 -4.17 -9.91 1.58
C LEU A 167 -3.64 -10.04 0.15
N VAL A 168 -3.38 -8.91 -0.50
CA VAL A 168 -2.82 -8.82 -1.86
C VAL A 168 -1.54 -8.02 -1.83
N TRP A 169 -0.49 -8.54 -2.47
CA TRP A 169 0.79 -7.88 -2.65
C TRP A 169 0.84 -7.20 -4.00
N PHE A 170 1.54 -6.07 -4.08
CA PHE A 170 1.78 -5.39 -5.35
C PHE A 170 3.21 -4.90 -5.50
N GLU A 171 3.64 -4.79 -6.76
CA GLU A 171 4.87 -4.10 -7.18
C GLU A 171 4.52 -3.11 -8.29
N ILE A 172 5.05 -1.90 -8.22
CA ILE A 172 4.94 -0.85 -9.24
C ILE A 172 6.33 -0.56 -9.78
N ALA A 173 6.46 -0.59 -11.10
CA ALA A 173 7.70 -0.31 -11.82
C ALA A 173 7.44 0.59 -13.03
N CYS A 174 8.48 1.27 -13.50
CA CYS A 174 8.48 1.94 -14.80
C CYS A 174 9.14 1.03 -15.84
N GLY A 175 8.49 0.84 -17.00
CA GLY A 175 9.02 -0.03 -18.05
C GLY A 175 10.29 0.51 -18.72
N ASN A 176 10.44 1.84 -18.83
CA ASN A 176 11.63 2.49 -19.40
C ASN A 176 11.69 3.98 -19.01
N GLY A 177 12.79 4.67 -19.29
CA GLY A 177 12.99 6.07 -18.95
C GLY A 177 13.80 6.24 -17.67
N ARG A 178 14.49 7.37 -17.55
CA ARG A 178 15.33 7.70 -16.40
C ARG A 178 15.09 9.13 -15.93
N ALA A 179 15.05 9.32 -14.61
CA ALA A 179 15.06 10.66 -14.05
C ALA A 179 16.39 11.37 -14.38
N PRO A 180 16.39 12.68 -14.62
CA PRO A 180 15.24 13.59 -14.49
C PRO A 180 14.34 13.69 -15.74
N ALA A 181 14.75 13.13 -16.88
CA ALA A 181 14.08 13.37 -18.16
C ALA A 181 12.74 12.63 -18.31
N ASP A 182 12.74 11.32 -18.04
CA ASP A 182 11.62 10.42 -18.34
C ASP A 182 11.31 9.54 -17.13
N HIS A 183 10.37 9.97 -16.28
CA HIS A 183 10.02 9.25 -15.06
C HIS A 183 8.57 9.52 -14.62
N TYR A 184 8.07 8.71 -13.69
CA TYR A 184 6.82 8.99 -12.99
C TYR A 184 7.10 9.65 -11.65
N LEU A 185 6.21 10.56 -11.26
CA LEU A 185 6.06 10.98 -9.87
C LEU A 185 4.86 10.27 -9.29
N VAL A 186 5.11 9.39 -8.34
CA VAL A 186 4.06 8.65 -7.62
C VAL A 186 3.86 9.31 -6.28
N TYR A 187 2.61 9.50 -5.85
CA TYR A 187 2.29 10.29 -4.67
C TYR A 187 1.80 9.42 -3.51
N GLY A 188 1.99 9.92 -2.30
CA GLY A 188 1.66 9.24 -1.06
C GLY A 188 1.46 10.23 0.09
N PRO A 189 0.65 9.91 1.13
CA PRO A 189 0.54 10.76 2.31
C PRO A 189 1.91 11.01 2.94
N LYS A 190 2.15 12.26 3.33
CA LYS A 190 3.25 12.60 4.23
C LYS A 190 2.97 11.95 5.59
N PRO A 191 3.91 11.19 6.17
CA PRO A 191 3.79 10.70 7.55
C PRO A 191 3.52 11.84 8.54
N LEU A 192 2.81 11.54 9.64
CA LEU A 192 2.52 12.53 10.69
C LEU A 192 3.77 12.89 11.51
N GLY A 193 4.69 11.93 11.66
CA GLY A 193 5.94 12.03 12.40
C GLY A 193 7.19 12.16 11.53
N GLY A 194 8.24 12.71 12.17
CA GLY A 194 9.66 12.80 11.79
C GLY A 194 10.13 12.64 10.35
N ARG A 195 11.36 12.16 10.22
CA ARG A 195 12.11 12.06 8.95
C ARG A 195 11.76 10.70 8.33
N HIS A 196 11.50 10.62 7.03
CA HIS A 196 11.30 9.33 6.37
C HIS A 196 12.65 8.59 6.26
N TRP A 197 12.85 7.50 7.02
CA TRP A 197 14.17 6.86 7.19
C TRP A 197 14.45 5.67 6.26
N GLY A 198 13.43 5.10 5.61
CA GLY A 198 13.57 3.87 4.84
C GLY A 198 12.97 3.90 3.43
N PRO A 199 13.10 2.81 2.66
CA PRO A 199 12.70 2.74 1.24
C PRO A 199 11.18 2.58 1.03
N ARG A 200 10.40 2.37 2.10
CA ARG A 200 8.96 2.11 1.98
C ARG A 200 8.19 3.41 1.82
N PHE A 201 7.99 3.80 0.58
CA PHE A 201 7.11 4.90 0.25
C PHE A 201 5.64 4.53 0.53
N GLY A 202 4.98 5.31 1.38
CA GLY A 202 3.55 5.18 1.66
C GLY A 202 2.70 5.59 0.46
N LEU A 203 2.54 4.72 -0.53
CA LEU A 203 1.80 4.99 -1.77
C LEU A 203 0.33 5.39 -1.54
N SER A 204 -0.14 6.45 -2.20
CA SER A 204 -1.58 6.73 -2.32
C SER A 204 -2.24 5.80 -3.33
N TYR A 205 -3.10 4.91 -2.85
CA TYR A 205 -3.87 3.98 -3.67
C TYR A 205 -5.35 3.94 -3.29
N ARG A 206 -6.19 3.40 -4.19
CA ARG A 206 -7.55 2.92 -3.89
C ARG A 206 -7.79 1.57 -4.54
N VAL A 207 -8.27 0.60 -3.79
CA VAL A 207 -8.62 -0.73 -4.31
C VAL A 207 -9.88 -0.62 -5.17
N ARG A 208 -9.85 -1.22 -6.37
CA ARG A 208 -10.99 -1.28 -7.28
C ARG A 208 -11.57 -2.69 -7.28
N THR A 209 -12.84 -2.81 -6.91
CA THR A 209 -13.55 -4.10 -6.79
C THR A 209 -14.91 -4.03 -7.48
N ASP A 210 -15.72 -5.09 -7.34
CA ASP A 210 -17.12 -5.14 -7.75
C ASP A 210 -18.07 -4.34 -6.84
N ARG A 211 -17.63 -3.94 -5.64
CA ARG A 211 -18.43 -3.15 -4.69
C ARG A 211 -18.87 -1.82 -5.33
N PRO A 212 -20.12 -1.37 -5.14
CA PRO A 212 -20.62 -0.12 -5.76
C PRO A 212 -19.75 1.11 -5.50
N GLN A 213 -19.25 1.28 -4.28
CA GLN A 213 -18.40 2.40 -3.86
C GLN A 213 -16.97 2.36 -4.44
N ASP A 214 -16.54 1.20 -4.96
CA ASP A 214 -15.19 1.00 -5.50
C ASP A 214 -15.16 1.13 -7.03
N ARG A 215 -16.29 1.38 -7.69
CA ARG A 215 -16.39 1.50 -9.15
C ARG A 215 -15.75 2.77 -9.72
#